data_AF-A0A964ZFA1-F1
#
_entry.id   AF-A0A964ZFA1-F1
#
_cell.length_a   1.000
_cell.length_b   1.000
_cell.length_c   1.000
_cell.angle_alpha   90.00
_cell.angle_beta   90.00
_cell.angle_gamma   90.00
#
_symmetry.space_group_name_H-M   'P 1'
#
loop_
_entity.id
_entity.type
_entity.pdbx_description
1 polymer ?
#
loop_
_entity_poly.entity_id
_entity_poly.type
_entity_poly.pdbx_seq_one_letter_code
_entity_poly.pdbx_strand_id
1 'polypeptide(L)'
;MQPSSHIQKKSPRPGLEKLEDRTVPALVVRSLADLLYISGTPKTELFVEQTGAANNFSVRDGSKQMGQYTISRNLLIRLRNRPDGDVNIDLNDGAVPGNVNIDLGKGCASNGFGVDIYDNNAGAVGSIGGSVMIYGGKGNETYNIGAVRTAPFTADPRPINIGGDLTVVGVNSPTGVDDNFNLDAGTTVGGNIRLAQVDAVAIGRQAIGAVDTTVRGNLTIVSSSPAKRLSVVISGSIYGNVSVLGNSQDDVFTFQLTDSDIGGVIRGNLFVNFGDSASNYSEFNLIEDTTVMGSVTLISGYSPHPSLGDYFNIRGNILGSLVINMGDGINDLNFAVAAVVSGNVSIIGGNGQNNIGCLGNDFLGTIGGNLTINLGNGNNGSSTDPMVIAPTALNGRFTWRSGNGDNYLQLGNGVDLTLFADIVFGDGNDTLDTNLGAGFFRGRVNGGGGTNTFTMTSGSFDSPIRLLNI
;
A
#
# COMPACT_ATOMS: atom_id res chain seq x y z
N MET A 1 42.26 88.26 7.06
CA MET A 1 42.26 86.98 7.81
C MET A 1 41.93 85.87 6.80
N GLN A 2 42.94 85.10 6.39
CA GLN A 2 42.75 83.94 5.51
C GLN A 2 42.58 82.67 6.37
N PRO A 3 41.59 81.81 6.08
CA PRO A 3 41.44 80.55 6.80
C PRO A 3 42.49 79.54 6.33
N SER A 4 43.25 79.02 7.29
CA SER A 4 44.22 77.93 7.11
C SER A 4 43.47 76.63 6.77
N SER A 5 43.72 76.07 5.59
CA SER A 5 43.18 74.77 5.18
C SER A 5 44.07 73.65 5.74
N HIS A 6 43.60 73.03 6.82
CA HIS A 6 44.18 71.77 7.30
C HIS A 6 43.84 70.63 6.34
N ILE A 7 44.84 70.20 5.58
CA ILE A 7 44.77 69.00 4.73
C ILE A 7 44.79 67.78 5.65
N GLN A 8 43.63 67.17 5.92
CA GLN A 8 43.54 65.87 6.56
C GLN A 8 44.15 64.80 5.65
N LYS A 9 45.30 64.25 6.04
CA LYS A 9 45.89 63.06 5.43
C LYS A 9 44.96 61.87 5.68
N LYS A 10 44.20 61.45 4.65
CA LYS A 10 43.43 60.19 4.67
C LYS A 10 44.40 59.03 4.87
N SER A 11 44.25 58.30 5.98
CA SER A 11 45.00 57.06 6.22
C SER A 11 44.72 56.04 5.10
N PRO A 12 45.73 55.30 4.61
CA PRO A 12 45.53 54.25 3.62
C PRO A 12 44.55 53.22 4.19
N ARG A 13 43.42 53.00 3.52
CA ARG A 13 42.57 51.84 3.79
C ARG A 13 43.07 50.72 2.90
N PRO A 14 43.62 49.62 3.43
CA PRO A 14 43.92 48.45 2.63
C PRO A 14 42.64 48.01 1.93
N GLY A 15 42.63 48.01 0.60
CA GLY A 15 41.54 47.44 -0.16
C GLY A 15 41.55 45.94 0.08
N LEU A 16 40.42 45.38 0.53
CA LEU A 16 40.22 43.93 0.47
C LEU A 16 40.10 43.58 -1.02
N GLU A 17 41.17 43.08 -1.60
CA GLU A 17 41.12 42.47 -2.92
C GLU A 17 40.25 41.21 -2.83
N LYS A 18 39.34 41.00 -3.79
CA LYS A 18 38.50 39.80 -3.82
C LYS A 18 39.45 38.61 -3.95
N LEU A 19 39.74 37.93 -2.83
CA LEU A 19 40.40 36.64 -2.83
C LEU A 19 39.67 35.78 -3.86
N GLU A 20 40.45 35.23 -4.79
CA GLU A 20 40.07 34.29 -5.84
C GLU A 20 38.74 33.60 -5.54
N ASP A 21 37.81 33.68 -6.50
CA ASP A 21 36.49 33.07 -6.38
C ASP A 21 36.66 31.55 -6.28
N ARG A 22 36.85 31.06 -5.05
CA ARG A 22 36.92 29.64 -4.72
C ARG A 22 35.50 29.13 -4.76
N THR A 23 34.97 29.02 -5.97
CA THR A 23 33.78 28.25 -6.27
C THR A 23 34.11 26.81 -5.92
N VAL A 24 33.85 26.46 -4.66
CA VAL A 24 33.97 25.10 -4.17
C VAL A 24 33.04 24.24 -5.03
N PRO A 25 33.53 23.13 -5.62
CA PRO A 25 32.67 22.24 -6.39
C PRO A 25 31.43 21.88 -5.58
N ALA A 26 30.27 22.05 -6.20
CA ALA A 26 28.99 21.77 -5.57
C ALA A 26 28.89 20.27 -5.22
N LEU A 27 29.42 19.42 -6.11
CA LEU A 27 29.64 17.99 -5.91
C LEU A 27 31.13 17.62 -5.89
N VAL A 28 31.44 16.60 -5.09
CA VAL A 28 32.72 15.90 -5.03
C VAL A 28 32.48 14.45 -5.46
N VAL A 29 33.22 14.00 -6.48
CA VAL A 29 33.19 12.62 -6.98
C VAL A 29 34.54 11.96 -6.73
N ARG A 30 34.55 10.78 -6.12
CA ARG A 30 35.76 10.00 -5.81
C ARG A 30 35.57 8.55 -6.26
N SER A 31 36.52 8.04 -7.04
CA SER A 31 36.64 6.61 -7.30
C SER A 31 37.62 6.01 -6.29
N LEU A 32 37.13 5.05 -5.52
CA LEU A 32 37.89 4.23 -4.59
C LEU A 32 37.82 2.78 -5.09
N ALA A 33 38.71 1.91 -4.61
CA ALA A 33 38.91 0.55 -5.15
C ALA A 33 37.60 -0.24 -5.44
N ASP A 34 36.61 -0.15 -4.53
CA ASP A 34 35.32 -0.86 -4.61
C ASP A 34 34.11 0.10 -4.53
N LEU A 35 34.30 1.40 -4.74
CA LEU A 35 33.29 2.39 -4.44
C LEU A 35 33.40 3.64 -5.32
N LEU A 36 32.33 3.97 -6.04
CA LEU A 36 32.11 5.33 -6.54
C LEU A 36 31.37 6.12 -5.46
N TYR A 37 32.02 7.15 -4.94
CA TYR A 37 31.49 8.02 -3.90
C TYR A 37 31.19 9.42 -4.45
N ILE A 38 29.93 9.82 -4.43
CA ILE A 38 29.45 11.14 -4.84
C ILE A 38 28.91 11.84 -3.60
N SER A 39 29.32 13.08 -3.33
CA SER A 39 28.80 13.85 -2.19
C SER A 39 28.73 15.34 -2.43
N GLY A 40 27.85 16.05 -1.73
CA GLY A 40 27.73 17.51 -1.81
C GLY A 40 26.30 18.00 -2.02
N THR A 41 26.15 19.09 -2.74
CA THR A 41 24.88 19.70 -3.13
C THR A 41 24.90 19.87 -4.65
N PRO A 42 24.13 19.11 -5.43
CA PRO A 42 24.07 19.33 -6.87
C PRO A 42 23.51 20.73 -7.15
N LYS A 43 23.92 21.37 -8.24
CA LYS A 43 23.35 22.67 -8.65
C LYS A 43 21.94 22.50 -9.22
N THR A 44 21.73 21.43 -9.96
CA THR A 44 20.42 21.01 -10.49
C THR A 44 20.30 19.49 -10.38
N GLU A 45 20.01 18.80 -11.47
CA GLU A 45 19.90 17.34 -11.55
C GLU A 45 21.27 16.66 -11.41
N LEU A 46 21.34 15.60 -10.60
CA LEU A 46 22.47 14.68 -10.58
C LEU A 46 22.17 13.53 -11.54
N PHE A 47 23.02 13.33 -12.54
CA PHE A 47 22.87 12.25 -13.51
C PHE A 47 24.05 11.28 -13.41
N VAL A 48 23.77 9.99 -13.23
CA VAL A 48 24.74 8.90 -13.24
C VAL A 48 24.32 7.91 -14.32
N GLU A 49 25.05 7.86 -15.42
CA GLU A 49 24.64 7.16 -16.64
C GLU A 49 25.70 6.17 -17.09
N GLN A 50 25.32 4.94 -17.36
CA GLN A 50 26.27 4.01 -17.93
C GLN A 50 26.66 4.41 -19.36
N THR A 51 27.96 4.37 -19.65
CA THR A 51 28.55 4.68 -20.95
C THR A 51 29.27 3.49 -21.54
N GLY A 52 28.71 2.86 -22.57
CA GLY A 52 29.36 1.97 -23.55
C GLY A 52 30.06 0.71 -23.01
N ALA A 53 31.08 0.87 -22.17
CA ALA A 53 31.77 -0.21 -21.49
C ALA A 53 31.02 -0.63 -20.22
N ALA A 54 31.05 -1.94 -19.92
CA ALA A 54 30.44 -2.50 -18.72
C ALA A 54 30.93 -1.78 -17.45
N ASN A 55 29.98 -1.41 -16.60
CA ASN A 55 30.20 -0.75 -15.31
C ASN A 55 30.93 0.61 -15.39
N ASN A 56 31.04 1.24 -16.56
CA ASN A 56 31.62 2.57 -16.68
C ASN A 56 30.52 3.62 -16.73
N PHE A 57 30.53 4.57 -15.81
CA PHE A 57 29.46 5.56 -15.64
C PHE A 57 29.96 6.99 -15.80
N SER A 58 29.23 7.77 -16.58
CA SER A 58 29.32 9.22 -16.66
C SER A 58 28.59 9.85 -15.48
N VAL A 59 29.22 10.81 -14.80
CA VAL A 59 28.57 11.59 -13.74
C VAL A 59 28.44 13.04 -14.19
N ARG A 60 27.24 13.61 -14.07
CA ARG A 60 26.93 15.01 -14.40
C ARG A 60 26.23 15.74 -13.26
N ASP A 61 26.52 17.03 -13.14
CA ASP A 61 25.81 18.01 -12.28
C ASP A 61 25.11 19.02 -13.21
N GLY A 62 23.84 18.75 -13.52
CA GLY A 62 23.10 19.36 -14.61
C GLY A 62 23.79 19.09 -15.96
N SER A 63 24.14 20.16 -16.67
CA SER A 63 24.87 20.06 -17.94
C SER A 63 26.39 19.86 -17.77
N LYS A 64 26.92 19.96 -16.54
CA LYS A 64 28.37 19.90 -16.31
C LYS A 64 28.82 18.45 -16.14
N GLN A 65 29.70 17.99 -17.04
CA GLN A 65 30.39 16.71 -16.89
C GLN A 65 31.37 16.75 -15.70
N MET A 66 31.23 15.81 -14.77
CA MET A 66 32.13 15.67 -13.61
C MET A 66 33.24 14.63 -13.88
N GLY A 67 32.97 13.64 -14.72
CA GLY A 67 33.95 12.64 -15.16
C GLY A 67 33.29 11.34 -15.63
N GLN A 68 34.12 10.36 -16.00
CA GLN A 68 33.71 8.97 -16.22
C GLN A 68 34.43 8.09 -15.21
N TYR A 69 33.71 7.14 -14.63
CA TYR A 69 34.17 6.33 -13.52
C TYR A 69 33.70 4.89 -13.65
N THR A 70 34.62 3.95 -13.48
CA THR A 70 34.25 2.54 -13.35
C THR A 70 33.73 2.26 -11.94
N ILE A 71 32.53 1.67 -11.85
CA ILE A 71 31.96 1.17 -10.61
C ILE A 71 32.31 -0.32 -10.50
N SER A 72 33.40 -0.63 -9.80
CA SER A 72 33.84 -2.01 -9.58
C SER A 72 32.90 -2.80 -8.67
N ARG A 73 32.25 -2.13 -7.72
CA ARG A 73 31.35 -2.77 -6.76
C ARG A 73 30.18 -1.87 -6.34
N ASN A 74 30.40 -0.83 -5.54
CA ASN A 74 29.28 -0.07 -4.95
C ASN A 74 29.18 1.36 -5.50
N LEU A 75 27.97 1.91 -5.47
CA LEU A 75 27.67 3.33 -5.67
C LEU A 75 27.12 3.92 -4.36
N LEU A 76 27.76 4.97 -3.86
CA LEU A 76 27.29 5.73 -2.69
C LEU A 76 27.13 7.21 -3.05
N ILE A 77 25.91 7.71 -2.92
CA ILE A 77 25.54 9.11 -3.12
C ILE A 77 25.17 9.68 -1.74
N ARG A 78 25.87 10.73 -1.30
CA ARG A 78 25.58 11.44 -0.04
C ARG A 78 25.38 12.93 -0.24
N LEU A 79 24.12 13.32 -0.38
CA LEU A 79 23.75 14.70 -0.62
C LEU A 79 23.51 15.44 0.71
N ARG A 80 23.79 16.75 0.73
CA ARG A 80 23.41 17.62 1.86
C ARG A 80 21.99 18.14 1.71
N ASN A 81 21.63 18.49 0.48
CA ASN A 81 20.33 18.93 0.01
C ASN A 81 20.33 18.89 -1.53
N ARG A 82 19.16 19.03 -2.14
CA ARG A 82 18.97 19.21 -3.57
C ARG A 82 18.21 20.53 -3.80
N PRO A 83 18.85 21.62 -4.25
CA PRO A 83 18.13 22.87 -4.43
C PRO A 83 17.00 22.68 -5.45
N ASP A 84 17.31 22.06 -6.59
CA ASP A 84 16.37 21.72 -7.66
C ASP A 84 16.88 20.46 -8.38
N GLY A 85 15.99 19.68 -8.98
CA GLY A 85 16.37 18.57 -9.87
C GLY A 85 16.37 17.17 -9.23
N ASP A 86 16.39 16.19 -10.11
CA ASP A 86 16.32 14.77 -9.79
C ASP A 86 17.69 14.17 -9.47
N VAL A 87 17.67 12.98 -8.88
CA VAL A 87 18.81 12.06 -8.89
C VAL A 87 18.46 10.94 -9.85
N ASN A 88 19.12 10.90 -10.99
CA ASN A 88 18.91 9.87 -12.01
C ASN A 88 20.07 8.91 -12.05
N ILE A 89 19.75 7.62 -12.05
CA ILE A 89 20.69 6.54 -12.30
C ILE A 89 20.15 5.77 -13.51
N ASP A 90 20.76 6.01 -14.66
CA ASP A 90 20.45 5.31 -15.91
C ASP A 90 21.46 4.18 -16.11
N LEU A 91 20.98 2.93 -16.06
CA LEU A 91 21.80 1.73 -16.19
C LEU A 91 22.19 1.44 -17.64
N ASN A 92 21.46 1.97 -18.63
CA ASN A 92 21.72 1.89 -20.07
C ASN A 92 22.34 0.53 -20.50
N ASP A 93 21.55 -0.54 -20.36
CA ASP A 93 21.88 -1.96 -20.60
C ASP A 93 22.97 -2.61 -19.73
N GLY A 94 23.50 -1.99 -18.69
CA GLY A 94 24.48 -2.65 -17.83
C GLY A 94 24.18 -2.60 -16.35
N ALA A 95 25.23 -2.46 -15.55
CA ALA A 95 25.18 -2.92 -14.18
C ALA A 95 25.95 -2.07 -13.18
N VAL A 96 25.37 -1.95 -11.99
CA VAL A 96 26.12 -1.70 -10.75
C VAL A 96 26.35 -3.06 -10.09
N PRO A 97 27.59 -3.60 -10.04
CA PRO A 97 27.81 -4.98 -9.58
C PRO A 97 27.40 -5.27 -8.12
N GLY A 98 27.42 -4.25 -7.26
CA GLY A 98 27.12 -4.33 -5.83
C GLY A 98 25.96 -3.44 -5.44
N ASN A 99 26.10 -2.71 -4.32
CA ASN A 99 25.01 -1.96 -3.73
C ASN A 99 24.91 -0.52 -4.26
N VAL A 100 23.70 0.01 -4.29
CA VAL A 100 23.42 1.45 -4.49
C VAL A 100 22.86 2.02 -3.19
N ASN A 101 23.50 3.04 -2.64
CA ASN A 101 23.06 3.73 -1.42
C ASN A 101 22.97 5.23 -1.68
N ILE A 102 21.81 5.82 -1.40
CA ILE A 102 21.50 7.22 -1.67
C ILE A 102 20.97 7.87 -0.39
N ASP A 103 21.74 8.81 0.13
CA ASP A 103 21.33 9.72 1.19
C ASP A 103 20.96 11.07 0.54
N LEU A 104 19.69 11.44 0.63
CA LEU A 104 19.16 12.68 0.05
C LEU A 104 19.41 13.92 0.93
N GLY A 105 19.96 13.74 2.14
CA GLY A 105 20.14 14.81 3.09
C GLY A 105 18.82 15.48 3.43
N LYS A 106 18.74 16.80 3.22
CA LYS A 106 17.51 17.60 3.44
C LYS A 106 16.48 17.53 2.29
N GLY A 107 16.67 16.67 1.30
CA GLY A 107 15.74 16.55 0.18
C GLY A 107 15.75 17.72 -0.79
N CYS A 108 14.72 17.79 -1.64
CA CYS A 108 14.59 18.86 -2.63
C CYS A 108 14.01 20.14 -2.02
N ALA A 109 14.41 21.35 -2.40
CA ALA A 109 13.72 22.56 -1.91
C ALA A 109 12.35 22.74 -2.58
N SER A 110 12.25 22.38 -3.85
CA SER A 110 11.06 22.45 -4.70
C SER A 110 10.27 21.13 -4.70
N ASN A 111 9.03 21.17 -5.18
CA ASN A 111 8.15 20.00 -5.25
C ASN A 111 8.31 19.30 -6.60
N GLY A 112 7.96 18.01 -6.65
CA GLY A 112 7.98 17.27 -7.91
C GLY A 112 9.40 16.95 -8.38
N PHE A 113 10.31 16.64 -7.46
CA PHE A 113 11.63 16.07 -7.75
C PHE A 113 11.83 14.75 -7.00
N GLY A 114 12.54 13.81 -7.61
CA GLY A 114 12.58 12.42 -7.21
C GLY A 114 13.95 11.77 -7.33
N VAL A 115 13.96 10.46 -7.10
CA VAL A 115 15.08 9.56 -7.34
C VAL A 115 14.61 8.54 -8.35
N ASP A 116 15.24 8.53 -9.51
CA ASP A 116 14.87 7.67 -10.62
C ASP A 116 16.03 6.70 -10.85
N ILE A 117 15.75 5.40 -10.79
CA ILE A 117 16.70 4.34 -11.12
C ILE A 117 16.05 3.49 -12.20
N TYR A 118 16.62 3.51 -13.40
CA TYR A 118 15.98 2.96 -14.58
C TYR A 118 16.99 2.48 -15.61
N ASP A 119 16.50 1.85 -16.68
CA ASP A 119 17.27 1.52 -17.87
C ASP A 119 16.60 2.10 -19.12
N ASN A 120 17.23 3.12 -19.72
CA ASN A 120 16.63 3.80 -20.87
C ASN A 120 16.81 3.06 -22.20
N ASN A 121 17.59 1.98 -22.21
CA ASN A 121 17.91 1.28 -23.44
C ASN A 121 16.96 0.09 -23.66
N ALA A 122 16.71 -0.24 -24.92
CA ALA A 122 15.79 -1.30 -25.31
C ALA A 122 16.46 -2.69 -25.36
N GLY A 123 17.71 -2.77 -24.92
CA GLY A 123 18.53 -3.98 -25.00
C GLY A 123 18.31 -4.91 -23.81
N ALA A 124 19.37 -5.13 -23.04
CA ALA A 124 19.35 -6.05 -21.91
C ALA A 124 18.96 -5.29 -20.64
N VAL A 125 17.94 -5.78 -19.91
CA VAL A 125 17.47 -5.14 -18.67
C VAL A 125 18.62 -4.84 -17.70
N GLY A 126 18.85 -3.56 -17.44
CA GLY A 126 19.86 -3.04 -16.54
C GLY A 126 19.72 -3.62 -15.14
N SER A 127 20.84 -3.74 -14.43
CA SER A 127 20.87 -4.45 -13.15
C SER A 127 21.67 -3.77 -12.03
N ILE A 128 21.25 -4.03 -10.80
CA ILE A 128 21.98 -3.74 -9.58
C ILE A 128 22.20 -5.09 -8.90
N GLY A 129 23.44 -5.56 -8.85
CA GLY A 129 23.76 -6.90 -8.36
C GLY A 129 23.52 -7.08 -6.85
N GLY A 130 23.61 -5.98 -6.09
CA GLY A 130 23.35 -5.94 -4.64
C GLY A 130 22.00 -5.35 -4.28
N SER A 131 21.97 -4.67 -3.13
CA SER A 131 20.78 -4.02 -2.58
C SER A 131 20.72 -2.53 -2.93
N VAL A 132 19.52 -1.97 -2.91
CA VAL A 132 19.26 -0.52 -3.06
C VAL A 132 18.75 0.03 -1.73
N MET A 133 19.35 1.11 -1.26
CA MET A 133 18.89 1.85 -0.08
C MET A 133 18.80 3.35 -0.40
N ILE A 134 17.60 3.93 -0.21
CA ILE A 134 17.35 5.36 -0.37
C ILE A 134 16.79 5.90 0.94
N TYR A 135 17.34 7.00 1.46
CA TYR A 135 16.84 7.61 2.70
C TYR A 135 17.11 9.12 2.76
N GLY A 136 16.48 9.76 3.74
CA GLY A 136 16.52 11.22 3.92
C GLY A 136 15.48 11.88 3.02
N GLY A 137 15.56 13.20 2.87
CA GLY A 137 14.53 13.96 2.17
C GLY A 137 13.96 15.11 2.98
N LYS A 138 12.86 15.67 2.50
CA LYS A 138 12.02 16.65 3.20
C LYS A 138 10.57 16.20 3.36
N GLY A 139 10.25 14.97 2.94
CA GLY A 139 8.92 14.39 2.97
C GLY A 139 8.03 14.89 1.84
N ASN A 140 8.59 14.95 0.64
CA ASN A 140 7.89 15.13 -0.63
C ASN A 140 8.78 14.63 -1.77
N GLU A 141 9.34 13.45 -1.58
CA GLU A 141 10.19 12.78 -2.53
C GLU A 141 9.37 11.79 -3.34
N THR A 142 9.64 11.71 -4.64
CA THR A 142 9.18 10.58 -5.47
C THR A 142 10.33 9.61 -5.69
N TYR A 143 10.12 8.33 -5.49
CA TYR A 143 11.10 7.28 -5.71
C TYR A 143 10.61 6.39 -6.84
N ASN A 144 11.21 6.49 -8.03
CA ASN A 144 10.85 5.70 -9.19
C ASN A 144 11.92 4.63 -9.44
N ILE A 145 11.53 3.37 -9.31
CA ILE A 145 12.40 2.21 -9.49
C ILE A 145 11.91 1.42 -10.70
N GLY A 146 12.78 1.27 -11.68
CA GLY A 146 12.42 0.74 -12.99
C GLY A 146 11.52 1.68 -13.81
N ALA A 147 11.59 2.98 -13.53
CA ALA A 147 10.80 4.01 -14.20
C ALA A 147 11.62 5.29 -14.32
N VAL A 148 11.41 6.01 -15.42
CA VAL A 148 11.89 7.38 -15.56
C VAL A 148 10.71 8.32 -15.53
N ARG A 149 10.82 9.43 -14.80
CA ARG A 149 9.78 10.44 -14.77
C ARG A 149 10.00 11.46 -15.87
N THR A 150 9.12 11.44 -16.87
CA THR A 150 9.15 12.41 -17.97
C THR A 150 8.09 13.48 -17.74
N ALA A 151 8.35 14.71 -18.19
CA ALA A 151 7.33 15.76 -18.22
C ALA A 151 6.41 15.56 -19.43
N PRO A 152 5.06 15.61 -19.30
CA PRO A 152 4.28 15.86 -18.08
C PRO A 152 4.41 14.70 -17.11
N PHE A 153 4.69 14.94 -15.83
CA PHE A 153 5.14 13.98 -14.79
C PHE A 153 4.47 12.59 -14.79
N THR A 154 4.78 11.79 -15.79
CA THR A 154 4.31 10.43 -15.99
C THR A 154 5.53 9.54 -15.97
N ALA A 155 5.50 8.51 -15.13
CA ALA A 155 6.51 7.46 -15.20
C ALA A 155 6.39 6.72 -16.54
N ASP A 156 7.50 6.54 -17.23
CA ASP A 156 7.63 5.63 -18.38
C ASP A 156 8.30 4.35 -17.87
N PRO A 157 7.70 3.15 -18.06
CA PRO A 157 8.26 1.89 -17.60
C PRO A 157 9.61 1.60 -18.26
N ARG A 158 10.62 1.38 -17.42
CA ARG A 158 12.03 1.17 -17.77
C ARG A 158 12.62 0.14 -16.80
N PRO A 159 12.17 -1.14 -16.89
CA PRO A 159 12.39 -2.13 -15.85
C PRO A 159 13.87 -2.33 -15.56
N ILE A 160 14.18 -2.70 -14.32
CA ILE A 160 15.52 -3.07 -13.89
C ILE A 160 15.49 -4.36 -13.06
N ASN A 161 16.66 -4.96 -12.84
CA ASN A 161 16.84 -6.08 -11.92
C ASN A 161 17.62 -5.64 -10.69
N ILE A 162 17.08 -5.84 -9.48
CA ILE A 162 17.78 -5.66 -8.20
C ILE A 162 18.02 -7.04 -7.61
N GLY A 163 19.28 -7.42 -7.41
CA GLY A 163 19.66 -8.75 -6.90
C GLY A 163 19.36 -8.96 -5.42
N GLY A 164 19.46 -7.89 -4.62
CA GLY A 164 19.26 -7.91 -3.16
C GLY A 164 17.95 -7.26 -2.71
N ASP A 165 17.99 -6.65 -1.53
CA ASP A 165 16.85 -5.95 -0.93
C ASP A 165 16.68 -4.54 -1.53
N LEU A 166 15.47 -4.00 -1.47
CA LEU A 166 15.15 -2.61 -1.79
C LEU A 166 14.55 -1.94 -0.55
N THR A 167 15.22 -0.91 -0.04
CA THR A 167 14.77 -0.15 1.12
C THR A 167 14.63 1.33 0.77
N VAL A 168 13.46 1.89 1.06
CA VAL A 168 13.21 3.34 0.97
C VAL A 168 12.69 3.84 2.32
N VAL A 169 13.34 4.87 2.85
CA VAL A 169 12.94 5.53 4.09
C VAL A 169 12.74 7.02 3.79
N GLY A 170 11.49 7.42 3.61
CA GLY A 170 11.12 8.82 3.46
C GLY A 170 11.34 9.63 4.74
N VAL A 171 10.84 10.86 4.75
CA VAL A 171 10.89 11.73 5.92
C VAL A 171 9.48 12.21 6.22
N ASN A 172 8.99 11.96 7.42
CA ASN A 172 7.70 12.51 7.81
C ASN A 172 7.71 14.06 7.78
N SER A 173 6.93 14.65 6.90
CA SER A 173 6.76 16.10 6.78
C SER A 173 5.36 16.53 7.24
N PRO A 174 5.26 17.38 8.29
CA PRO A 174 3.97 17.85 8.78
C PRO A 174 3.29 18.84 7.83
N THR A 175 4.03 19.41 6.87
CA THR A 175 3.55 20.45 5.95
C THR A 175 3.65 20.05 4.48
N GLY A 176 4.15 18.83 4.19
CA GLY A 176 4.60 18.43 2.87
C GLY A 176 3.55 17.70 2.04
N VAL A 177 3.70 17.80 0.72
CA VAL A 177 3.10 16.89 -0.28
C VAL A 177 3.64 15.48 -0.05
N ASP A 178 2.94 14.45 -0.54
CA ASP A 178 3.18 13.03 -0.23
C ASP A 178 4.53 12.48 -0.70
N ASP A 179 5.18 11.66 0.15
CA ASP A 179 6.29 10.79 -0.28
C ASP A 179 5.72 9.65 -1.13
N ASN A 180 6.12 9.57 -2.40
CA ASN A 180 5.57 8.63 -3.37
C ASN A 180 6.62 7.58 -3.75
N PHE A 181 6.30 6.31 -3.67
CA PHE A 181 7.14 5.21 -4.15
C PHE A 181 6.47 4.49 -5.32
N ASN A 182 7.20 4.33 -6.42
CA ASN A 182 6.77 3.62 -7.61
C ASN A 182 7.80 2.53 -7.96
N LEU A 183 7.36 1.28 -8.03
CA LEU A 183 8.11 0.17 -8.62
C LEU A 183 7.40 -0.24 -9.91
N ASP A 184 7.97 0.09 -11.05
CA ASP A 184 7.26 -0.06 -12.33
C ASP A 184 7.24 -1.51 -12.83
N ALA A 185 6.34 -1.77 -13.79
CA ALA A 185 6.16 -3.05 -14.44
C ALA A 185 7.48 -3.64 -14.97
N GLY A 186 7.60 -4.96 -14.92
CA GLY A 186 8.78 -5.73 -15.36
C GLY A 186 9.98 -5.67 -14.42
N THR A 187 9.99 -4.76 -13.44
CA THR A 187 11.08 -4.67 -12.46
C THR A 187 11.11 -5.89 -11.56
N THR A 188 12.30 -6.44 -11.31
CA THR A 188 12.48 -7.58 -10.38
C THR A 188 13.32 -7.18 -9.18
N VAL A 189 12.84 -7.51 -7.97
CA VAL A 189 13.58 -7.42 -6.71
C VAL A 189 13.83 -8.83 -6.16
N GLY A 190 15.11 -9.20 -6.06
CA GLY A 190 15.55 -10.52 -5.64
C GLY A 190 15.42 -10.79 -4.14
N GLY A 191 15.38 -9.74 -3.33
CA GLY A 191 15.19 -9.78 -1.88
C GLY A 191 13.85 -9.22 -1.43
N ASN A 192 13.85 -8.63 -0.23
CA ASN A 192 12.70 -7.99 0.39
C ASN A 192 12.57 -6.53 -0.05
N ILE A 193 11.35 -6.00 0.00
CA ILE A 193 11.08 -4.56 -0.08
C ILE A 193 10.67 -4.06 1.30
N ARG A 194 11.31 -2.99 1.76
CA ARG A 194 10.93 -2.25 2.96
C ARG A 194 10.75 -0.78 2.67
N LEU A 195 9.51 -0.31 2.79
CA LEU A 195 9.14 1.09 2.65
C LEU A 195 8.70 1.64 4.00
N ALA A 196 9.32 2.73 4.42
CA ALA A 196 8.98 3.40 5.67
C ALA A 196 8.82 4.90 5.41
N GLN A 197 7.84 5.51 6.06
CA GLN A 197 7.55 6.94 5.92
C GLN A 197 7.23 7.33 4.47
N VAL A 198 6.52 6.46 3.75
CA VAL A 198 5.96 6.76 2.43
C VAL A 198 4.45 6.85 2.54
N ASP A 199 3.87 7.78 1.78
CA ASP A 199 2.46 8.14 1.84
C ASP A 199 1.69 7.51 0.67
N ALA A 200 2.34 7.34 -0.49
CA ALA A 200 1.77 6.60 -1.62
C ALA A 200 2.74 5.54 -2.14
N VAL A 201 2.22 4.36 -2.45
CA VAL A 201 2.98 3.21 -2.94
C VAL A 201 2.25 2.61 -4.12
N ALA A 202 2.95 2.50 -5.26
CA ALA A 202 2.50 1.74 -6.42
C ALA A 202 3.54 0.69 -6.81
N ILE A 203 3.12 -0.57 -6.93
CA ILE A 203 3.98 -1.70 -7.34
C ILE A 203 3.35 -2.42 -8.53
N GLY A 204 4.03 -2.44 -9.67
CA GLY A 204 3.61 -3.14 -10.89
C GLY A 204 2.66 -2.36 -11.78
N ARG A 205 2.93 -1.07 -12.01
CA ARG A 205 1.99 -0.14 -12.67
C ARG A 205 1.42 -0.66 -14.00
N GLN A 206 0.14 -0.36 -14.20
CA GLN A 206 -0.76 -0.83 -15.27
C GLN A 206 -0.37 -0.33 -16.66
N ALA A 207 0.29 -1.16 -17.45
CA ALA A 207 0.16 -1.11 -18.91
C ALA A 207 -0.28 -2.49 -19.40
N ILE A 208 -1.32 -2.53 -20.23
CA ILE A 208 -1.80 -3.77 -20.88
C ILE A 208 -0.62 -4.41 -21.62
N GLY A 209 -0.41 -5.71 -21.40
CA GLY A 209 0.72 -6.46 -21.93
C GLY A 209 2.08 -6.19 -21.28
N ALA A 210 2.14 -5.45 -20.18
CA ALA A 210 3.40 -5.27 -19.44
C ALA A 210 3.81 -6.56 -18.72
N VAL A 211 5.13 -6.75 -18.58
CA VAL A 211 5.68 -7.85 -17.80
C VAL A 211 5.39 -7.60 -16.31
N ASP A 212 5.06 -8.64 -15.56
CA ASP A 212 4.84 -8.53 -14.13
C ASP A 212 6.08 -8.05 -13.37
N THR A 213 5.88 -7.09 -12.47
CA THR A 213 6.84 -6.80 -11.41
C THR A 213 6.93 -7.99 -10.47
N THR A 214 8.15 -8.43 -10.15
CA THR A 214 8.38 -9.58 -9.28
C THR A 214 9.16 -9.18 -8.03
N VAL A 215 8.64 -9.52 -6.86
CA VAL A 215 9.34 -9.40 -5.57
C VAL A 215 9.52 -10.80 -5.00
N ARG A 216 10.75 -11.27 -4.90
CA ARG A 216 11.04 -12.64 -4.43
C ARG A 216 10.93 -12.80 -2.91
N GLY A 217 11.17 -11.72 -2.16
CA GLY A 217 11.06 -11.69 -0.69
C GLY A 217 9.71 -11.16 -0.19
N ASN A 218 9.73 -10.65 1.04
CA ASN A 218 8.57 -9.99 1.66
C ASN A 218 8.46 -8.53 1.22
N LEU A 219 7.24 -7.99 1.28
CA LEU A 219 6.96 -6.57 1.14
C LEU A 219 6.45 -6.02 2.47
N THR A 220 7.12 -4.99 3.00
CA THR A 220 6.69 -4.29 4.22
C THR A 220 6.56 -2.81 3.93
N ILE A 221 5.37 -2.26 4.18
CA ILE A 221 5.03 -0.85 4.01
C ILE A 221 4.59 -0.32 5.37
N VAL A 222 5.23 0.75 5.83
CA VAL A 222 4.91 1.40 7.10
C VAL A 222 4.77 2.89 6.86
N SER A 223 3.53 3.39 6.97
CA SER A 223 3.33 4.83 7.06
C SER A 223 3.78 5.33 8.44
N SER A 224 4.14 6.62 8.51
CA SER A 224 4.61 7.22 9.77
C SER A 224 4.00 8.57 10.10
N SER A 225 3.19 9.12 9.19
CA SER A 225 2.60 10.44 9.38
C SER A 225 1.14 10.33 9.79
N PRO A 226 0.75 10.61 11.04
CA PRO A 226 -0.66 10.60 11.44
C PRO A 226 -1.47 11.75 10.81
N ALA A 227 -0.93 12.46 9.82
CA ALA A 227 -1.60 13.59 9.16
C ALA A 227 -1.87 13.34 7.68
N LYS A 228 -1.48 12.18 7.14
CA LYS A 228 -1.56 11.89 5.70
C LYS A 228 -2.17 10.53 5.46
N ARG A 229 -2.97 10.41 4.40
CA ARG A 229 -3.51 9.12 3.96
C ARG A 229 -2.40 8.27 3.35
N LEU A 230 -2.28 7.02 3.79
CA LEU A 230 -1.52 5.98 3.10
C LEU A 230 -2.35 5.45 1.92
N SER A 231 -1.79 5.46 0.71
CA SER A 231 -2.39 4.84 -0.47
C SER A 231 -1.47 3.76 -1.02
N VAL A 232 -1.90 2.50 -1.03
CA VAL A 232 -1.13 1.36 -1.50
C VAL A 232 -1.85 0.67 -2.64
N VAL A 233 -1.17 0.55 -3.77
CA VAL A 233 -1.62 -0.20 -4.94
C VAL A 233 -0.59 -1.25 -5.30
N ILE A 234 -1.00 -2.52 -5.34
CA ILE A 234 -0.16 -3.64 -5.75
C ILE A 234 -0.83 -4.34 -6.93
N SER A 235 -0.07 -4.52 -8.01
CA SER A 235 -0.48 -5.27 -9.20
C SER A 235 0.55 -6.29 -9.70
N GLY A 236 1.64 -6.52 -8.96
CA GLY A 236 2.68 -7.51 -9.30
C GLY A 236 2.61 -8.84 -8.54
N SER A 237 3.63 -9.68 -8.75
CA SER A 237 3.84 -10.95 -8.07
C SER A 237 4.78 -10.81 -6.85
N ILE A 238 4.28 -11.10 -5.64
CA ILE A 238 5.03 -11.11 -4.39
C ILE A 238 5.16 -12.55 -3.88
N TYR A 239 6.38 -13.07 -3.76
CA TYR A 239 6.62 -14.46 -3.36
C TYR A 239 6.64 -14.64 -1.84
N GLY A 240 6.88 -13.58 -1.08
CA GLY A 240 6.81 -13.57 0.39
C GLY A 240 5.47 -13.08 0.92
N ASN A 241 5.50 -12.61 2.17
CA ASN A 241 4.36 -11.97 2.82
C ASN A 241 4.27 -10.48 2.47
N VAL A 242 3.06 -9.94 2.47
CA VAL A 242 2.80 -8.51 2.38
C VAL A 242 2.29 -8.01 3.73
N SER A 243 2.94 -6.99 4.28
CA SER A 243 2.53 -6.31 5.51
C SER A 243 2.40 -4.81 5.27
N VAL A 244 1.22 -4.27 5.48
CA VAL A 244 0.93 -2.83 5.37
C VAL A 244 0.45 -2.32 6.72
N LEU A 245 1.18 -1.35 7.26
CA LEU A 245 0.85 -0.65 8.50
C LEU A 245 0.54 0.81 8.17
N GLY A 246 -0.72 1.17 8.33
CA GLY A 246 -1.22 2.52 8.21
C GLY A 246 -0.86 3.40 9.41
N ASN A 247 -1.39 4.60 9.42
CA ASN A 247 -1.04 5.67 10.37
C ASN A 247 -2.27 6.27 11.04
N SER A 248 -3.36 5.52 11.08
CA SER A 248 -4.62 5.96 11.64
C SER A 248 -5.25 7.15 10.90
N GLN A 249 -5.14 7.14 9.57
CA GLN A 249 -5.84 8.05 8.67
C GLN A 249 -6.76 7.24 7.74
N ASP A 250 -7.32 7.93 6.74
CA ASP A 250 -8.29 7.39 5.79
C ASP A 250 -7.60 6.54 4.70
N ASP A 251 -6.88 5.53 5.17
CA ASP A 251 -5.91 4.76 4.40
C ASP A 251 -6.58 3.83 3.39
N VAL A 252 -5.89 3.56 2.27
CA VAL A 252 -6.42 2.71 1.21
C VAL A 252 -5.40 1.69 0.74
N PHE A 253 -5.86 0.45 0.64
CA PHE A 253 -5.13 -0.67 0.09
C PHE A 253 -5.91 -1.28 -1.07
N THR A 254 -5.27 -1.40 -2.22
CA THR A 254 -5.81 -2.06 -3.40
C THR A 254 -4.85 -3.11 -3.91
N PHE A 255 -5.29 -4.36 -3.94
CA PHE A 255 -4.66 -5.45 -4.66
C PHE A 255 -5.46 -5.72 -5.93
N GLN A 256 -4.83 -5.49 -7.08
CA GLN A 256 -5.49 -5.51 -8.38
C GLN A 256 -4.64 -6.21 -9.43
N LEU A 257 -5.21 -6.38 -10.62
CA LEU A 257 -4.54 -6.96 -11.77
C LEU A 257 -3.61 -5.94 -12.46
N THR A 258 -2.54 -6.45 -13.06
CA THR A 258 -1.76 -5.72 -14.08
C THR A 258 -2.54 -5.65 -15.39
N ASP A 259 -3.23 -6.73 -15.77
CA ASP A 259 -4.01 -6.90 -17.00
C ASP A 259 -5.08 -8.00 -16.83
N SER A 260 -6.07 -8.11 -17.74
CA SER A 260 -7.17 -9.08 -17.66
C SER A 260 -6.72 -10.54 -17.55
N ASP A 261 -5.49 -10.84 -17.95
CA ASP A 261 -4.97 -12.20 -18.08
C ASP A 261 -3.86 -12.52 -17.06
N ILE A 262 -3.37 -11.51 -16.32
CA ILE A 262 -2.27 -11.69 -15.37
C ILE A 262 -2.70 -11.23 -13.98
N GLY A 263 -3.06 -12.22 -13.17
CA GLY A 263 -3.38 -12.10 -11.75
C GLY A 263 -2.23 -11.50 -10.95
N GLY A 264 -2.50 -10.47 -10.15
CA GLY A 264 -1.64 -10.16 -9.01
C GLY A 264 -1.60 -11.38 -8.08
N VAL A 265 -0.40 -11.87 -7.74
CA VAL A 265 -0.23 -13.04 -6.86
C VAL A 265 0.61 -12.69 -5.62
N ILE A 266 0.07 -12.94 -4.44
CA ILE A 266 0.82 -12.97 -3.18
C ILE A 266 0.93 -14.43 -2.74
N ARG A 267 2.13 -15.01 -2.77
CA ARG A 267 2.35 -16.41 -2.37
C ARG A 267 2.38 -16.62 -0.86
N GLY A 268 2.68 -15.58 -0.08
CA GLY A 268 2.63 -15.61 1.37
C GLY A 268 1.28 -15.16 1.93
N ASN A 269 1.31 -14.65 3.16
CA ASN A 269 0.15 -14.02 3.80
C ASN A 269 0.05 -12.54 3.43
N LEU A 270 -1.17 -12.01 3.48
CA LEU A 270 -1.45 -10.58 3.38
C LEU A 270 -1.95 -10.07 4.75
N PHE A 271 -1.27 -9.08 5.29
CA PHE A 271 -1.65 -8.38 6.51
C PHE A 271 -1.76 -6.88 6.23
N VAL A 272 -2.94 -6.30 6.44
CA VAL A 272 -3.17 -4.86 6.34
C VAL A 272 -3.82 -4.38 7.62
N ASN A 273 -3.19 -3.42 8.30
CA ASN A 273 -3.71 -2.81 9.50
C ASN A 273 -3.58 -1.29 9.42
N PHE A 274 -4.71 -0.60 9.33
CA PHE A 274 -4.73 0.86 9.26
C PHE A 274 -4.92 1.54 10.62
N GLY A 275 -5.36 0.80 11.64
CA GLY A 275 -5.73 1.39 12.94
C GLY A 275 -6.96 2.28 12.83
N ASP A 276 -7.16 3.18 13.79
CA ASP A 276 -8.32 4.09 13.85
C ASP A 276 -8.30 5.10 12.70
N SER A 277 -9.42 5.50 12.10
CA SER A 277 -9.43 6.61 11.13
C SER A 277 -9.67 7.95 11.83
N ALA A 278 -9.11 9.04 11.31
CA ALA A 278 -9.23 10.36 11.93
C ALA A 278 -10.43 11.17 11.43
N SER A 279 -10.85 10.98 10.17
CA SER A 279 -11.85 11.86 9.57
C SER A 279 -12.77 11.22 8.54
N ASN A 280 -12.31 10.27 7.75
CA ASN A 280 -13.11 9.53 6.78
C ASN A 280 -12.97 8.03 7.05
N TYR A 281 -13.01 7.24 5.98
CA TYR A 281 -13.02 5.79 6.02
C TYR A 281 -11.74 5.20 5.45
N SER A 282 -11.37 4.03 5.98
CA SER A 282 -10.38 3.14 5.39
C SER A 282 -10.99 2.31 4.27
N GLU A 283 -10.20 1.97 3.25
CA GLU A 283 -10.66 1.15 2.13
C GLU A 283 -9.73 -0.05 1.88
N PHE A 284 -10.31 -1.24 1.81
CA PHE A 284 -9.61 -2.48 1.49
C PHE A 284 -10.23 -3.11 0.24
N ASN A 285 -9.46 -3.14 -0.85
CA ASN A 285 -9.90 -3.73 -2.10
C ASN A 285 -9.03 -4.93 -2.48
N LEU A 286 -9.64 -6.13 -2.50
CA LEU A 286 -9.11 -7.30 -3.19
C LEU A 286 -9.92 -7.51 -4.45
N ILE A 287 -9.41 -7.06 -5.58
CA ILE A 287 -10.12 -7.08 -6.86
C ILE A 287 -10.16 -8.51 -7.42
N GLU A 288 -11.07 -8.75 -8.37
CA GLU A 288 -11.23 -10.02 -9.09
C GLU A 288 -9.90 -10.47 -9.71
N ASP A 289 -9.78 -11.80 -9.85
CA ASP A 289 -8.62 -12.52 -10.40
C ASP A 289 -7.28 -12.33 -9.65
N THR A 290 -7.26 -11.56 -8.56
CA THR A 290 -6.13 -11.54 -7.64
C THR A 290 -6.09 -12.82 -6.80
N THR A 291 -4.90 -13.28 -6.41
CA THR A 291 -4.73 -14.49 -5.59
C THR A 291 -3.77 -14.26 -4.42
N VAL A 292 -4.24 -14.55 -3.21
CA VAL A 292 -3.42 -14.70 -2.01
C VAL A 292 -3.35 -16.19 -1.65
N MET A 293 -2.18 -16.81 -1.79
CA MET A 293 -2.02 -18.24 -1.49
C MET A 293 -2.02 -18.53 0.02
N GLY A 294 -1.61 -17.55 0.85
CA GLY A 294 -1.69 -17.64 2.30
C GLY A 294 -3.02 -17.15 2.85
N SER A 295 -3.00 -16.75 4.12
CA SER A 295 -4.15 -16.13 4.79
C SER A 295 -4.14 -14.62 4.65
N VAL A 296 -5.33 -14.02 4.75
CA VAL A 296 -5.54 -12.57 4.72
C VAL A 296 -6.02 -12.11 6.09
N THR A 297 -5.45 -11.03 6.60
CA THR A 297 -5.94 -10.31 7.79
C THR A 297 -6.03 -8.82 7.47
N LEU A 298 -7.25 -8.30 7.57
CA LEU A 298 -7.58 -6.88 7.35
C LEU A 298 -8.09 -6.30 8.66
N ILE A 299 -7.52 -5.18 9.08
CA ILE A 299 -7.86 -4.52 10.35
C ILE A 299 -8.05 -3.03 10.09
N SER A 300 -9.25 -2.55 10.38
CA SER A 300 -9.50 -1.14 10.70
C SER A 300 -9.79 -0.98 12.20
N GLY A 301 -9.64 0.24 12.68
CA GLY A 301 -9.89 0.64 14.06
C GLY A 301 -11.22 1.39 14.20
N TYR A 302 -11.25 2.42 15.02
CA TYR A 302 -12.42 3.29 15.17
C TYR A 302 -12.54 4.29 14.01
N SER A 303 -13.72 4.37 13.38
CA SER A 303 -14.08 5.44 12.45
C SER A 303 -15.12 6.39 13.06
N PRO A 304 -14.77 7.68 13.30
CA PRO A 304 -15.69 8.65 13.88
C PRO A 304 -16.72 9.20 12.88
N HIS A 305 -16.64 8.84 11.60
CA HIS A 305 -17.43 9.50 10.58
C HIS A 305 -18.92 9.08 10.66
N PRO A 306 -19.88 10.04 10.68
CA PRO A 306 -21.28 9.75 10.99
C PRO A 306 -22.07 9.08 9.86
N SER A 307 -21.51 8.99 8.65
CA SER A 307 -22.23 8.48 7.47
C SER A 307 -21.37 7.77 6.42
N LEU A 308 -20.09 7.57 6.69
CA LEU A 308 -19.15 6.91 5.78
C LEU A 308 -18.39 5.94 6.67
N GLY A 309 -18.48 4.67 6.35
CA GLY A 309 -17.84 3.62 7.12
C GLY A 309 -16.61 3.06 6.42
N ASP A 310 -15.78 2.36 7.18
CA ASP A 310 -14.68 1.59 6.58
C ASP A 310 -15.24 0.60 5.57
N TYR A 311 -14.64 0.53 4.40
CA TYR A 311 -15.14 -0.26 3.28
C TYR A 311 -14.21 -1.43 2.97
N PHE A 312 -14.77 -2.63 3.02
CA PHE A 312 -14.09 -3.88 2.73
C PHE A 312 -14.72 -4.50 1.47
N ASN A 313 -13.93 -4.63 0.42
CA ASN A 313 -14.37 -5.16 -0.87
C ASN A 313 -13.53 -6.38 -1.24
N ILE A 314 -14.12 -7.55 -1.06
CA ILE A 314 -13.46 -8.84 -1.29
C ILE A 314 -14.04 -9.47 -2.54
N ARG A 315 -13.23 -9.57 -3.59
CA ARG A 315 -13.59 -10.15 -4.89
C ARG A 315 -12.56 -11.15 -5.42
N GLY A 316 -11.39 -11.26 -4.79
CA GLY A 316 -10.28 -12.14 -5.19
C GLY A 316 -10.30 -13.54 -4.54
N ASN A 317 -9.26 -14.33 -4.85
CA ASN A 317 -9.06 -15.68 -4.34
C ASN A 317 -8.12 -15.70 -3.13
N ILE A 318 -8.51 -16.38 -2.05
CA ILE A 318 -7.74 -16.57 -0.82
C ILE A 318 -7.65 -18.08 -0.55
N LEU A 319 -6.48 -18.68 -0.70
CA LEU A 319 -6.30 -20.12 -0.48
C LEU A 319 -6.13 -20.48 1.01
N GLY A 320 -5.83 -19.49 1.86
CA GLY A 320 -5.84 -19.61 3.31
C GLY A 320 -7.18 -19.22 3.94
N SER A 321 -7.12 -18.67 5.16
CA SER A 321 -8.28 -18.10 5.86
C SER A 321 -8.34 -16.58 5.71
N LEU A 322 -9.52 -16.01 5.87
CA LEU A 322 -9.76 -14.57 5.89
C LEU A 322 -10.20 -14.13 7.28
N VAL A 323 -9.51 -13.13 7.84
CA VAL A 323 -9.92 -12.43 9.06
C VAL A 323 -10.14 -10.96 8.71
N ILE A 324 -11.31 -10.44 9.04
CA ILE A 324 -11.65 -9.02 8.92
C ILE A 324 -12.01 -8.52 10.32
N ASN A 325 -11.29 -7.52 10.79
CA ASN A 325 -11.69 -6.71 11.93
C ASN A 325 -12.07 -5.32 11.41
N MET A 326 -13.36 -5.02 11.46
CA MET A 326 -13.92 -3.76 10.96
C MET A 326 -13.88 -2.65 12.01
N GLY A 327 -13.47 -2.95 13.25
CA GLY A 327 -13.40 -1.95 14.32
C GLY A 327 -14.76 -1.32 14.67
N ASP A 328 -14.73 -0.15 15.29
CA ASP A 328 -15.92 0.57 15.76
C ASP A 328 -16.36 1.63 14.72
N GLY A 329 -17.66 1.91 14.61
CA GLY A 329 -18.21 2.93 13.72
C GLY A 329 -19.23 2.37 12.73
N ILE A 330 -19.35 3.04 11.59
CA ILE A 330 -20.07 2.49 10.42
C ILE A 330 -19.05 1.66 9.65
N ASN A 331 -19.43 0.47 9.20
CA ASN A 331 -18.58 -0.42 8.42
C ASN A 331 -19.39 -1.08 7.31
N ASP A 332 -18.80 -1.21 6.13
CA ASP A 332 -19.42 -1.81 4.96
C ASP A 332 -18.55 -2.95 4.44
N LEU A 333 -19.12 -4.16 4.31
CA LEU A 333 -18.45 -5.32 3.75
C LEU A 333 -19.21 -5.84 2.52
N ASN A 334 -18.56 -5.72 1.36
CA ASN A 334 -18.93 -6.36 0.11
C ASN A 334 -18.09 -7.64 -0.09
N PHE A 335 -18.76 -8.80 -0.11
CA PHE A 335 -18.13 -10.09 -0.37
C PHE A 335 -18.72 -10.68 -1.65
N ALA A 336 -18.12 -10.33 -2.78
CA ALA A 336 -18.68 -10.56 -4.09
C ALA A 336 -18.76 -12.04 -4.46
N VAL A 337 -19.58 -12.36 -5.47
CA VAL A 337 -19.76 -13.73 -5.97
C VAL A 337 -18.47 -14.38 -6.46
N ALA A 338 -17.52 -13.58 -6.98
CA ALA A 338 -16.22 -14.06 -7.44
C ALA A 338 -15.24 -14.37 -6.30
N ALA A 339 -15.53 -13.92 -5.06
CA ALA A 339 -14.65 -14.15 -3.93
C ALA A 339 -14.64 -15.63 -3.54
N VAL A 340 -13.44 -16.18 -3.36
CA VAL A 340 -13.24 -17.56 -2.90
C VAL A 340 -12.30 -17.57 -1.71
N VAL A 341 -12.73 -18.16 -0.60
CA VAL A 341 -11.87 -18.42 0.58
C VAL A 341 -11.85 -19.92 0.81
N SER A 342 -10.69 -20.56 0.63
CA SER A 342 -10.57 -22.02 0.81
C SER A 342 -10.60 -22.43 2.29
N GLY A 343 -10.17 -21.54 3.20
CA GLY A 343 -10.18 -21.75 4.65
C GLY A 343 -11.42 -21.19 5.34
N ASN A 344 -11.22 -20.73 6.58
CA ASN A 344 -12.30 -20.12 7.37
C ASN A 344 -12.42 -18.62 7.06
N VAL A 345 -13.62 -18.07 7.24
CA VAL A 345 -13.86 -16.62 7.27
C VAL A 345 -14.28 -16.22 8.68
N SER A 346 -13.59 -15.24 9.25
CA SER A 346 -13.94 -14.62 10.53
C SER A 346 -14.09 -13.11 10.35
N ILE A 347 -15.28 -12.61 10.61
CA ILE A 347 -15.62 -11.18 10.56
C ILE A 347 -15.92 -10.72 11.98
N ILE A 348 -15.25 -9.65 12.39
CA ILE A 348 -15.41 -9.02 13.69
C ILE A 348 -15.81 -7.57 13.43
N GLY A 349 -17.04 -7.21 13.76
CA GLY A 349 -17.51 -5.83 13.81
C GLY A 349 -17.51 -5.34 15.26
N GLY A 350 -17.02 -4.13 15.50
CA GLY A 350 -17.09 -3.47 16.78
C GLY A 350 -18.47 -2.87 17.06
N ASN A 351 -18.51 -1.84 17.90
CA ASN A 351 -19.73 -1.08 18.17
C ASN A 351 -20.06 -0.14 17.01
N GLY A 352 -21.33 0.00 16.68
CA GLY A 352 -21.84 0.84 15.60
C GLY A 352 -22.64 0.02 14.59
N GLN A 353 -22.74 0.52 13.36
CA GLN A 353 -23.51 -0.11 12.29
C GLN A 353 -22.58 -0.91 11.39
N ASN A 354 -22.72 -2.24 11.38
CA ASN A 354 -21.89 -3.12 10.56
C ASN A 354 -22.74 -3.73 9.42
N ASN A 355 -22.63 -3.15 8.23
CA ASN A 355 -23.37 -3.53 7.04
C ASN A 355 -22.63 -4.65 6.28
N ILE A 356 -22.97 -5.90 6.57
CA ILE A 356 -22.46 -7.07 5.84
C ILE A 356 -23.59 -7.59 4.96
N GLY A 357 -23.43 -7.54 3.63
CA GLY A 357 -24.49 -8.02 2.75
C GLY A 357 -25.64 -7.02 2.52
N CYS A 358 -25.46 -5.73 2.82
CA CYS A 358 -26.49 -4.69 2.72
C CYS A 358 -26.28 -3.77 1.51
N LEU A 359 -27.18 -2.81 1.30
CA LEU A 359 -27.11 -1.79 0.25
C LEU A 359 -27.03 -2.39 -1.17
N GLY A 360 -27.64 -3.57 -1.35
CA GLY A 360 -27.65 -4.32 -2.60
C GLY A 360 -26.39 -5.16 -2.87
N ASN A 361 -25.47 -5.26 -1.90
CA ASN A 361 -24.25 -6.06 -2.00
C ASN A 361 -24.33 -7.33 -1.14
N ASP A 362 -25.22 -8.27 -1.48
CA ASP A 362 -25.33 -9.57 -0.79
C ASP A 362 -23.95 -10.23 -0.56
N PHE A 363 -23.81 -10.98 0.54
CA PHE A 363 -22.62 -11.80 0.78
C PHE A 363 -22.69 -13.10 -0.05
N LEU A 364 -22.03 -13.14 -1.22
CA LEU A 364 -22.27 -14.15 -2.27
C LEU A 364 -21.10 -15.12 -2.57
N GLY A 365 -19.90 -14.88 -2.04
CA GLY A 365 -18.72 -15.71 -2.37
C GLY A 365 -18.74 -17.14 -1.81
N THR A 366 -17.71 -17.93 -2.17
CA THR A 366 -17.53 -19.33 -1.77
C THR A 366 -16.60 -19.44 -0.55
N ILE A 367 -17.00 -20.23 0.45
CA ILE A 367 -16.23 -20.49 1.67
C ILE A 367 -16.03 -22.00 1.88
N GLY A 368 -14.77 -22.43 1.84
CA GLY A 368 -14.37 -23.83 2.02
C GLY A 368 -14.38 -24.32 3.48
N GLY A 369 -14.37 -23.41 4.45
CA GLY A 369 -14.38 -23.70 5.89
C GLY A 369 -15.60 -23.15 6.63
N ASN A 370 -15.40 -22.75 7.89
CA ASN A 370 -16.43 -22.12 8.71
C ASN A 370 -16.56 -20.62 8.39
N LEU A 371 -17.77 -20.09 8.55
CA LEU A 371 -18.05 -18.65 8.56
C LEU A 371 -18.43 -18.23 9.98
N THR A 372 -17.68 -17.29 10.56
CA THR A 372 -17.97 -16.71 11.87
C THR A 372 -18.14 -15.20 11.74
N ILE A 373 -19.25 -14.67 12.24
CA ILE A 373 -19.55 -13.25 12.30
C ILE A 373 -19.83 -12.89 13.77
N ASN A 374 -19.03 -11.99 14.33
CA ASN A 374 -19.21 -11.45 15.68
C ASN A 374 -19.34 -9.93 15.58
N LEU A 375 -20.48 -9.38 15.99
CA LEU A 375 -20.76 -7.94 15.97
C LEU A 375 -20.89 -7.40 17.39
N GLY A 376 -20.41 -6.18 17.61
CA GLY A 376 -20.59 -5.43 18.86
C GLY A 376 -22.01 -4.88 19.01
N ASN A 377 -22.16 -3.84 19.83
CA ASN A 377 -23.44 -3.17 20.01
C ASN A 377 -23.76 -2.25 18.84
N GLY A 378 -25.02 -2.12 18.47
CA GLY A 378 -25.51 -1.25 17.41
C GLY A 378 -26.56 -1.97 16.56
N ASN A 379 -27.21 -1.21 15.68
CA ASN A 379 -28.21 -1.76 14.77
C ASN A 379 -27.50 -2.30 13.53
N ASN A 380 -27.76 -3.56 13.18
CA ASN A 380 -27.14 -4.21 12.03
C ASN A 380 -28.23 -4.75 11.10
N GLY A 381 -28.42 -4.11 9.95
CA GLY A 381 -29.52 -4.37 9.03
C GLY A 381 -30.88 -3.76 9.46
N SER A 382 -31.86 -3.83 8.56
CA SER A 382 -33.24 -3.41 8.80
C SER A 382 -34.21 -4.23 7.93
N SER A 383 -35.52 -4.08 8.12
CA SER A 383 -36.50 -4.75 7.26
C SER A 383 -36.49 -4.28 5.80
N THR A 384 -35.98 -3.07 5.53
CA THR A 384 -35.82 -2.54 4.17
C THR A 384 -34.44 -2.80 3.58
N ASP A 385 -33.47 -3.17 4.41
CA ASP A 385 -32.09 -3.44 4.03
C ASP A 385 -31.47 -4.46 5.00
N PRO A 386 -31.84 -5.74 4.88
CA PRO A 386 -31.37 -6.79 5.78
C PRO A 386 -29.90 -7.12 5.52
N MET A 387 -29.24 -7.74 6.50
CA MET A 387 -27.91 -8.35 6.26
C MET A 387 -28.09 -9.68 5.55
N VAL A 388 -27.88 -9.70 4.23
CA VAL A 388 -28.09 -10.90 3.41
C VAL A 388 -26.83 -11.74 3.36
N ILE A 389 -26.87 -12.91 4.03
CA ILE A 389 -25.82 -13.91 4.01
C ILE A 389 -26.23 -15.06 3.08
N ALA A 390 -25.77 -15.03 1.84
CA ALA A 390 -26.15 -15.96 0.78
C ALA A 390 -24.92 -16.52 0.03
N PRO A 391 -23.94 -17.11 0.72
CA PRO A 391 -22.73 -17.62 0.08
C PRO A 391 -23.11 -18.67 -0.97
N THR A 392 -22.44 -18.64 -2.12
CA THR A 392 -22.62 -19.64 -3.18
C THR A 392 -22.31 -21.06 -2.70
N ALA A 393 -21.36 -21.20 -1.76
CA ALA A 393 -21.14 -22.41 -1.01
C ALA A 393 -20.54 -22.11 0.37
N LEU A 394 -20.97 -22.87 1.38
CA LEU A 394 -20.39 -22.89 2.72
C LEU A 394 -20.24 -24.34 3.18
N ASN A 395 -19.01 -24.84 3.24
CA ASN A 395 -18.74 -26.24 3.56
C ASN A 395 -18.68 -26.53 5.08
N GLY A 396 -18.57 -25.48 5.91
CA GLY A 396 -18.45 -25.58 7.36
C GLY A 396 -19.70 -25.14 8.13
N ARG A 397 -19.47 -24.73 9.38
CA ARG A 397 -20.49 -24.18 10.28
C ARG A 397 -20.59 -22.67 10.08
N PHE A 398 -21.81 -22.15 10.13
CA PHE A 398 -22.10 -20.73 10.28
C PHE A 398 -22.29 -20.37 11.76
N THR A 399 -21.55 -19.37 12.23
CA THR A 399 -21.69 -18.84 13.59
C THR A 399 -21.98 -17.35 13.51
N TRP A 400 -23.06 -16.93 14.17
CA TRP A 400 -23.46 -15.54 14.29
C TRP A 400 -23.57 -15.14 15.75
N ARG A 401 -22.94 -14.02 16.12
CA ARG A 401 -23.11 -13.35 17.41
C ARG A 401 -23.32 -11.86 17.14
N SER A 402 -24.35 -11.26 17.70
CA SER A 402 -24.52 -9.80 17.72
C SER A 402 -24.68 -9.29 19.16
N GLY A 403 -24.30 -8.02 19.37
CA GLY A 403 -24.48 -7.31 20.64
C GLY A 403 -25.87 -6.70 20.79
N ASN A 404 -25.97 -5.68 21.64
CA ASN A 404 -27.22 -4.97 21.91
C ASN A 404 -27.57 -4.03 20.75
N GLY A 405 -28.81 -4.06 20.29
CA GLY A 405 -29.31 -3.27 19.17
C GLY A 405 -30.22 -4.10 18.28
N ASP A 406 -31.01 -3.46 17.43
CA ASP A 406 -31.92 -4.16 16.53
C ASP A 406 -31.12 -4.78 15.38
N ASN A 407 -31.18 -6.11 15.21
CA ASN A 407 -30.49 -6.80 14.12
C ASN A 407 -31.47 -7.45 13.15
N TYR A 408 -31.20 -7.38 11.85
CA TYR A 408 -31.94 -8.11 10.83
C TYR A 408 -30.97 -8.96 10.01
N LEU A 409 -30.99 -10.28 10.24
CA LEU A 409 -30.23 -11.27 9.51
C LEU A 409 -31.14 -12.01 8.52
N GLN A 410 -30.82 -11.95 7.23
CA GLN A 410 -31.41 -12.81 6.22
C GLN A 410 -30.41 -13.89 5.78
N LEU A 411 -30.82 -15.15 5.79
CA LEU A 411 -30.03 -16.28 5.31
C LEU A 411 -30.53 -16.75 3.96
N GLY A 412 -29.63 -16.75 2.98
CA GLY A 412 -29.96 -17.03 1.58
C GLY A 412 -30.67 -15.86 0.90
N ASN A 413 -30.86 -16.02 -0.40
CA ASN A 413 -31.63 -15.10 -1.23
C ASN A 413 -32.37 -15.86 -2.34
N GLY A 414 -33.04 -16.96 -1.96
CA GLY A 414 -33.70 -17.89 -2.88
C GLY A 414 -32.76 -18.89 -3.56
N VAL A 415 -31.49 -18.91 -3.16
CA VAL A 415 -30.50 -19.91 -3.58
C VAL A 415 -30.56 -21.13 -2.67
N ASP A 416 -30.33 -22.32 -3.24
CA ASP A 416 -30.32 -23.58 -2.49
C ASP A 416 -29.14 -23.63 -1.51
N LEU A 417 -29.40 -23.22 -0.26
CA LEU A 417 -28.38 -23.14 0.79
C LEU A 417 -28.67 -24.13 1.91
N THR A 418 -27.72 -25.03 2.14
CA THR A 418 -27.72 -25.93 3.29
C THR A 418 -26.84 -25.37 4.40
N LEU A 419 -27.40 -25.16 5.59
CA LEU A 419 -26.71 -24.45 6.66
C LEU A 419 -26.73 -25.22 7.98
N PHE A 420 -25.55 -25.40 8.58
CA PHE A 420 -25.42 -25.73 10.00
C PHE A 420 -25.04 -24.47 10.77
N ALA A 421 -25.99 -23.93 11.52
CA ALA A 421 -25.89 -22.61 12.11
C ALA A 421 -25.91 -22.63 13.64
N ASP A 422 -25.22 -21.66 14.23
CA ASP A 422 -25.35 -21.28 15.63
C ASP A 422 -25.45 -19.78 15.73
N ILE A 423 -26.67 -19.32 15.98
CA ILE A 423 -27.05 -17.91 15.92
C ILE A 423 -27.45 -17.49 17.33
N VAL A 424 -26.81 -16.46 17.84
CA VAL A 424 -27.16 -15.83 19.12
C VAL A 424 -27.23 -14.33 18.92
N PHE A 425 -28.39 -13.76 19.17
CA PHE A 425 -28.61 -12.33 19.20
C PHE A 425 -28.46 -11.76 20.63
N GLY A 426 -28.39 -10.43 20.72
CA GLY A 426 -28.26 -9.67 21.98
C GLY A 426 -29.62 -9.31 22.60
N ASP A 427 -29.72 -8.13 23.21
CA ASP A 427 -30.94 -7.69 23.93
C ASP A 427 -31.89 -6.78 23.09
N GLY A 428 -31.67 -6.65 21.77
CA GLY A 428 -32.48 -5.79 20.90
C GLY A 428 -33.71 -6.46 20.30
N ASN A 429 -34.40 -5.80 19.35
CA ASN A 429 -35.43 -6.45 18.56
C ASN A 429 -34.79 -7.10 17.34
N ASP A 430 -34.72 -8.43 17.35
CA ASP A 430 -33.97 -9.16 16.33
C ASP A 430 -34.89 -9.88 15.35
N THR A 431 -34.50 -9.89 14.09
CA THR A 431 -35.18 -10.65 13.04
C THR A 431 -34.21 -11.61 12.38
N LEU A 432 -34.62 -12.87 12.32
CA LEU A 432 -34.02 -13.89 11.47
C LEU A 432 -35.00 -14.27 10.37
N ASP A 433 -34.64 -13.99 9.12
CA ASP A 433 -35.38 -14.43 7.93
C ASP A 433 -34.57 -15.50 7.19
N THR A 434 -35.17 -16.65 6.92
CA THR A 434 -34.55 -17.69 6.11
C THR A 434 -35.21 -17.77 4.74
N ASN A 435 -34.42 -17.52 3.70
CA ASN A 435 -34.78 -17.61 2.29
C ASN A 435 -33.81 -18.55 1.55
N LEU A 436 -33.84 -19.84 1.93
CA LEU A 436 -32.83 -20.84 1.58
C LEU A 436 -33.12 -21.64 0.29
N GLY A 437 -34.09 -21.22 -0.53
CA GLY A 437 -34.49 -21.95 -1.73
C GLY A 437 -35.05 -23.34 -1.38
N ALA A 438 -34.54 -24.39 -2.03
CA ALA A 438 -34.80 -25.79 -1.68
C ALA A 438 -33.85 -26.35 -0.59
N GLY A 439 -32.98 -25.51 -0.04
CA GLY A 439 -32.04 -25.88 1.02
C GLY A 439 -32.67 -26.12 2.39
N PHE A 440 -31.82 -26.36 3.39
CA PHE A 440 -32.26 -26.64 4.75
C PHE A 440 -31.41 -25.97 5.83
N PHE A 441 -32.08 -25.63 6.93
CA PHE A 441 -31.48 -25.05 8.13
C PHE A 441 -31.46 -26.07 9.27
N ARG A 442 -30.30 -26.22 9.91
CA ARG A 442 -30.12 -27.02 11.13
C ARG A 442 -29.24 -26.30 12.13
N GLY A 443 -29.43 -26.58 13.42
CA GLY A 443 -28.60 -26.06 14.50
C GLY A 443 -29.37 -25.31 15.59
N ARG A 444 -28.83 -24.18 16.04
CA ARG A 444 -29.37 -23.40 17.17
C ARG A 444 -29.60 -21.95 16.78
N VAL A 445 -30.74 -21.42 17.21
CA VAL A 445 -31.04 -19.98 17.22
C VAL A 445 -31.43 -19.58 18.64
N ASN A 446 -30.85 -18.49 19.13
CA ASN A 446 -31.22 -17.84 20.38
C ASN A 446 -31.47 -16.36 20.11
N GLY A 447 -32.72 -15.92 20.22
CA GLY A 447 -33.10 -14.52 20.03
C GLY A 447 -32.59 -13.58 21.11
N GLY A 448 -32.12 -14.09 22.25
CA GLY A 448 -31.62 -13.22 23.32
C GLY A 448 -32.76 -12.51 24.06
N GLY A 449 -32.64 -11.19 24.25
CA GLY A 449 -33.64 -10.30 24.85
C GLY A 449 -34.62 -9.72 23.83
N GLY A 450 -35.38 -8.68 24.21
CA GLY A 450 -36.24 -7.92 23.30
C GLY A 450 -37.39 -8.69 22.62
N THR A 451 -37.87 -8.15 21.48
CA THR A 451 -38.89 -8.80 20.64
C THR A 451 -38.22 -9.45 19.44
N ASN A 452 -38.24 -10.78 19.39
CA ASN A 452 -37.59 -11.53 18.34
C ASN A 452 -38.59 -12.04 17.32
N THR A 453 -38.21 -11.98 16.04
CA THR A 453 -39.02 -12.45 14.92
C THR A 453 -38.24 -13.50 14.16
N PHE A 454 -38.88 -14.64 13.92
CA PHE A 454 -38.37 -15.66 13.02
C PHE A 454 -39.32 -15.84 11.84
N THR A 455 -38.81 -15.60 10.64
CA THR A 455 -39.53 -15.75 9.39
C THR A 455 -38.85 -16.82 8.54
N MET A 456 -39.63 -17.73 7.96
CA MET A 456 -39.14 -18.68 6.98
C MET A 456 -39.82 -18.41 5.64
N THR A 457 -39.16 -17.59 4.82
CA THR A 457 -39.61 -17.23 3.48
C THR A 457 -39.50 -18.42 2.52
N SER A 458 -38.40 -19.18 2.57
CA SER A 458 -38.20 -20.42 1.81
C SER A 458 -37.19 -21.35 2.49
N GLY A 459 -37.14 -22.60 2.04
CA GLY A 459 -36.34 -23.68 2.64
C GLY A 459 -37.14 -24.59 3.58
N SER A 460 -36.42 -25.46 4.29
CA SER A 460 -36.99 -26.35 5.30
C SER A 460 -36.07 -26.48 6.52
N PHE A 461 -36.61 -26.94 7.64
CA PHE A 461 -35.80 -27.32 8.79
C PHE A 461 -35.37 -28.77 8.72
N ASP A 462 -34.14 -29.03 9.16
CA ASP A 462 -33.62 -30.37 9.38
C ASP A 462 -33.17 -30.56 10.85
N SER A 463 -33.25 -31.80 11.32
CA SER A 463 -32.90 -32.14 12.70
C SER A 463 -31.39 -32.27 12.88
N PRO A 464 -30.80 -31.75 13.97
CA PRO A 464 -31.48 -31.09 15.09
C PRO A 464 -31.69 -29.58 14.84
N ILE A 465 -32.85 -29.08 15.24
CA ILE A 465 -33.16 -27.64 15.32
C ILE A 465 -33.55 -27.27 16.75
N ARG A 466 -33.01 -26.17 17.25
CA ARG A 466 -33.37 -25.60 18.55
C ARG A 466 -33.56 -24.10 18.44
N LEU A 467 -34.78 -23.64 18.69
CA LEU A 467 -35.14 -22.23 18.79
C LEU A 467 -35.30 -21.86 20.27
N LEU A 468 -34.70 -20.75 20.68
CA LEU A 468 -34.76 -20.22 22.04
C LEU A 468 -35.08 -18.73 21.95
N ASN A 469 -35.99 -18.26 22.81
CA ASN A 469 -36.38 -16.85 22.91
C ASN A 469 -36.77 -16.24 21.55
N ILE A 470 -37.55 -16.98 20.76
CA ILE A 470 -38.12 -16.54 19.49
C ILE A 470 -39.61 -16.29 19.69
#